data_AF-A0A397XUM8-F1
#
_entry.id   AF-A0A397XUM8-F1
#
_cell.length_a   1.000
_cell.length_b   1.000
_cell.length_c   1.000
_cell.angle_alpha   90.00
_cell.angle_beta   90.00
_cell.angle_gamma   90.00
#
_symmetry.space_group_name_H-M   'P 1'
#
loop_
_entity.id
_entity.type
_entity.pdbx_description
1 polymer ?
#
loop_
_entity_poly.entity_id
_entity_poly.type
_entity_poly.pdbx_seq_one_letter_code
_entity_poly.pdbx_strand_id
1 'polypeptide(L)'
;MATTQLKSDAIMDLMKQHLSTDAGKELTEKIGLVYQINVAPKKLGFEEVTYIVDLKKGEVTKGKYEGGKVDATFSFKDDDFVKVATGKMNPQIAFIRGAMKIKGSLSAAQKFTPDIFPKPSKL
;
A
#
# COMPACT_ATOMS: atom_id res chain seq x y z
N MET A 1 -3.60 18.74 -16.20
CA MET A 1 -3.63 17.27 -16.38
C MET A 1 -4.63 16.73 -15.39
N ALA A 2 -5.61 15.92 -15.81
CA ALA A 2 -6.64 15.41 -14.90
C ALA A 2 -5.97 14.57 -13.81
N THR A 3 -5.97 15.06 -12.58
CA THR A 3 -5.64 14.26 -11.40
C THR A 3 -6.77 13.26 -11.23
N THR A 4 -6.59 12.04 -11.76
CA THR A 4 -7.51 10.93 -11.51
C THR A 4 -7.48 10.66 -10.00
N GLN A 5 -8.51 11.13 -9.29
CA GLN A 5 -8.69 10.86 -7.88
C GLN A 5 -9.04 9.38 -7.71
N LEU A 6 -8.19 8.65 -6.99
CA LEU A 6 -8.37 7.24 -6.68
C LEU A 6 -9.02 7.09 -5.31
N LYS A 7 -9.80 6.02 -5.10
CA LYS A 7 -10.29 5.66 -3.76
C LYS A 7 -9.13 5.37 -2.81
N SER A 8 -8.03 4.87 -3.37
CA SER A 8 -6.78 4.62 -2.67
C SER A 8 -6.14 5.87 -2.08
N ASP A 9 -6.34 7.07 -2.65
CA ASP A 9 -5.77 8.32 -2.10
C ASP A 9 -6.23 8.53 -0.64
N ALA A 10 -7.53 8.33 -0.36
CA ALA A 10 -8.07 8.46 1.00
C ALA A 10 -7.47 7.44 1.99
N ILE A 11 -7.19 6.21 1.52
CA ILE A 11 -6.54 5.18 2.34
C ILE A 11 -5.09 5.57 2.65
N MET A 12 -4.38 6.13 1.67
CA MET A 12 -3.00 6.59 1.86
C MET A 12 -2.93 7.78 2.82
N ASP A 13 -3.90 8.70 2.77
CA ASP A 13 -4.01 9.80 3.71
C ASP A 13 -4.30 9.32 5.13
N LEU A 14 -5.23 8.37 5.29
CA LEU A 14 -5.49 7.73 6.58
C LEU A 14 -4.25 6.99 7.11
N MET A 15 -3.51 6.34 6.22
CA MET A 15 -2.28 5.65 6.58
C MET A 15 -1.20 6.63 7.06
N LYS A 16 -1.05 7.78 6.39
CA LYS A 16 -0.14 8.84 6.82
C LYS A 16 -0.46 9.34 8.24
N GLN A 17 -1.75 9.54 8.54
CA GLN A 17 -2.20 9.90 9.88
C GLN A 17 -1.92 8.79 10.88
N HIS A 18 -2.20 7.53 10.51
CA HIS A 18 -1.97 6.38 11.37
C HIS A 18 -0.49 6.21 11.75
N LEU A 19 0.44 6.37 10.79
CA LEU A 19 1.88 6.28 11.06
C LEU A 19 2.41 7.37 12.01
N SER A 20 1.66 8.46 12.19
CA SER A 20 1.98 9.51 13.15
C SER A 20 1.55 9.17 14.59
N THR A 21 0.77 8.11 14.79
CA THR A 21 0.30 7.64 16.11
C THR A 21 1.28 6.64 16.72
N ASP A 22 1.16 6.37 18.02
CA ASP A 22 2.04 5.39 18.69
C ASP A 22 1.84 3.96 18.14
N ALA A 23 0.60 3.57 17.80
CA ALA A 23 0.34 2.32 17.10
C ALA A 23 1.01 2.26 15.71
N GLY A 24 1.09 3.40 15.02
CA GLY A 24 1.83 3.54 13.78
C GLY A 24 3.34 3.38 13.97
N LYS A 25 3.91 3.92 15.05
CA LYS A 25 5.33 3.73 15.39
C LYS A 25 5.65 2.27 15.70
N GLU A 26 4.82 1.59 16.49
CA GLU A 26 4.97 0.14 16.75
C GLU A 26 4.97 -0.67 15.45
N LEU A 27 4.13 -0.29 14.48
CA LEU A 27 4.09 -0.90 13.16
C LEU A 27 5.41 -0.68 12.39
N THR A 28 5.97 0.53 12.43
CA THR A 28 7.27 0.83 11.80
C THR A 28 8.40 -0.02 12.39
N GLU A 29 8.45 -0.18 13.71
CA GLU A 29 9.46 -1.00 14.39
C GLU A 29 9.32 -2.49 14.07
N LYS A 30 8.08 -2.99 13.98
CA LYS A 30 7.80 -4.40 13.70
C LYS A 30 8.08 -4.79 12.26
N ILE A 31 7.78 -3.91 11.31
CA ILE A 31 7.92 -4.21 9.88
C ILE A 31 9.24 -3.70 9.34
N GLY A 32 9.52 -2.40 9.46
CA GLY A 32 10.78 -1.78 9.06
C GLY A 32 11.11 -1.91 7.57
N LEU A 33 10.11 -1.90 6.69
CA LEU A 33 10.27 -2.08 5.24
C LEU A 33 9.73 -0.89 4.45
N VAL A 34 10.23 -0.74 3.23
CA VAL A 34 9.74 0.25 2.27
C VAL A 34 8.96 -0.47 1.17
N TYR A 35 7.68 -0.12 1.05
CA TYR A 35 6.80 -0.67 0.04
C TYR A 35 6.47 0.37 -1.02
N GLN A 36 6.50 -0.05 -2.29
CA GLN A 36 5.92 0.70 -3.38
C GLN A 36 4.56 0.09 -3.74
N ILE A 37 3.53 0.93 -3.84
CA ILE A 37 2.18 0.52 -4.19
C ILE A 37 1.79 1.27 -5.47
N ASN A 38 1.66 0.53 -6.56
CA ASN A 38 1.17 1.03 -7.83
C ASN A 38 -0.33 0.74 -7.92
N VAL A 39 -1.13 1.78 -8.10
CA VAL A 39 -2.59 1.65 -8.21
C VAL A 39 -3.04 2.14 -9.57
N ALA A 40 -3.62 1.24 -10.35
CA ALA A 40 -4.26 1.58 -11.61
C ALA A 40 -5.74 1.93 -11.40
N PRO A 41 -6.28 2.98 -12.05
CA PRO A 41 -7.70 3.34 -11.94
C PRO A 41 -8.64 2.24 -12.45
N LYS A 42 -8.25 1.55 -13.54
CA LYS A 42 -9.09 0.52 -14.18
C LYS A 42 -8.33 -0.75 -14.57
N LYS A 43 -7.16 -0.59 -15.20
CA LYS A 43 -6.40 -1.70 -15.77
C LYS A 43 -4.97 -1.71 -15.20
N LEU A 44 -4.60 -2.77 -14.50
CA LEU A 44 -3.22 -2.96 -13.98
C LEU A 44 -2.18 -2.65 -15.06
N GLY A 45 -1.17 -1.87 -14.71
CA GLY A 45 -0.11 -1.44 -15.62
C GLY A 45 -0.46 -0.25 -16.53
N PHE A 46 -1.64 0.36 -16.40
CA PHE A 46 -2.05 1.52 -17.20
C PHE A 46 -2.44 2.70 -16.28
N GLU A 47 -1.86 3.87 -16.53
CA GLU A 47 -2.09 5.10 -15.74
C GLU A 47 -1.94 4.87 -14.23
N GLU A 48 -0.92 4.10 -13.85
CA GLU A 48 -0.68 3.78 -12.44
C GLU A 48 -0.23 5.02 -11.67
N VAL A 49 -0.86 5.21 -10.52
CA VAL A 49 -0.40 6.15 -9.50
C VAL A 49 0.47 5.37 -8.51
N THR A 50 1.68 5.86 -8.29
CA THR A 50 2.63 5.25 -7.36
C THR A 50 2.53 5.93 -6.00
N TYR A 51 2.48 5.12 -4.95
CA TYR A 51 2.62 5.53 -3.56
C TYR A 51 3.78 4.78 -2.93
N ILE A 52 4.55 5.46 -2.09
CA ILE A 52 5.58 4.88 -1.27
C ILE A 52 5.08 4.88 0.16
N VAL A 53 5.11 3.70 0.78
CA VAL A 53 4.88 3.51 2.22
C VAL A 53 6.22 3.14 2.82
N ASP A 54 6.89 4.13 3.41
CA ASP A 54 8.17 3.97 4.09
C ASP A 54 7.91 3.69 5.57
N LEU A 55 7.85 2.40 5.94
CA LEU A 55 7.70 1.97 7.33
C LEU A 55 9.03 1.97 8.10
N LYS A 56 10.13 2.48 7.51
CA LYS A 56 11.35 2.79 8.26
C LYS A 56 11.29 4.21 8.83
N LYS A 57 10.68 5.12 8.08
CA LYS A 57 10.49 6.53 8.47
C LYS A 57 9.12 6.83 9.05
N GLY A 58 8.12 5.97 8.81
CA GLY A 58 6.73 6.25 9.16
C GLY A 58 6.08 7.25 8.20
N GLU A 59 6.47 7.23 6.92
CA GLU A 59 6.02 8.22 5.93
C GLU A 59 5.26 7.57 4.78
N VAL A 60 4.27 8.29 4.25
CA VAL A 60 3.60 7.94 2.99
C VAL A 60 3.75 9.10 2.01
N THR A 61 4.28 8.81 0.82
CA THR A 61 4.48 9.81 -0.24
C THR A 61 3.90 9.32 -1.57
N LYS A 62 3.48 10.26 -2.41
CA LYS A 62 2.97 9.99 -3.76
C LYS A 62 4.07 10.28 -4.77
N GLY A 63 4.32 9.34 -5.69
CA GLY A 63 5.34 9.47 -6.74
C GLY A 63 6.47 8.46 -6.63
N LYS A 64 7.62 8.80 -7.22
CA LYS A 64 8.79 7.93 -7.28
C LYS A 64 9.49 7.90 -5.92
N TYR A 65 10.00 6.74 -5.52
CA TYR A 65 10.83 6.64 -4.32
C TYR A 65 12.19 7.30 -4.54
N GLU A 66 12.56 8.21 -3.65
CA GLU A 66 13.85 8.91 -3.68
C GLU A 66 14.91 8.25 -2.79
N GLY A 67 14.51 7.41 -1.83
CA GLY A 67 15.41 6.74 -0.88
C GLY A 67 16.09 5.49 -1.43
N GLY A 68 16.18 5.33 -2.76
CA GLY A 68 16.87 4.21 -3.41
C GLY A 68 15.96 3.03 -3.76
N LYS A 69 16.21 1.86 -3.15
CA LYS A 69 15.51 0.60 -3.49
C LYS A 69 14.39 0.31 -2.49
N VAL A 70 13.23 -0.08 -3.00
CA VAL A 70 12.10 -0.59 -2.20
C VAL A 70 12.23 -2.10 -1.96
N ASP A 71 11.69 -2.58 -0.85
CA ASP A 71 11.78 -3.98 -0.44
C ASP A 71 10.81 -4.86 -1.25
N ALA A 72 9.59 -4.36 -1.48
CA ALA A 72 8.62 -4.98 -2.37
C ALA A 72 7.77 -3.92 -3.10
N THR A 73 7.29 -4.30 -4.28
CA THR A 73 6.36 -3.50 -5.08
C THR A 73 5.09 -4.29 -5.30
N PHE A 74 3.95 -3.67 -5.05
CA PHE A 74 2.63 -4.24 -5.26
C PHE A 74 1.89 -3.43 -6.31
N SER A 75 1.29 -4.11 -7.29
CA SER A 75 0.43 -3.45 -8.28
C SER A 75 -1.00 -3.95 -8.14
N PHE A 76 -1.96 -3.03 -8.13
CA PHE A 76 -3.39 -3.30 -7.96
C PHE A 76 -4.23 -2.48 -8.93
N LYS A 77 -5.50 -2.87 -9.10
CA LYS A 77 -6.55 -1.90 -9.46
C LYS A 77 -7.01 -1.19 -8.20
N ASP A 78 -7.49 0.04 -8.34
CA ASP A 78 -8.01 0.85 -7.23
C ASP A 78 -9.03 0.09 -6.37
N ASP A 79 -10.03 -0.53 -7.00
CA ASP A 79 -11.05 -1.30 -6.27
C ASP A 79 -10.50 -2.53 -5.54
N ASP A 80 -9.49 -3.21 -6.11
CA ASP A 80 -8.90 -4.40 -5.50
C ASP A 80 -7.99 -4.00 -4.33
N PHE A 81 -7.24 -2.90 -4.46
CA PHE A 81 -6.45 -2.34 -3.37
C PHE A 81 -7.33 -1.96 -2.17
N VAL A 82 -8.44 -1.25 -2.41
CA VAL A 82 -9.38 -0.87 -1.34
C VAL A 82 -9.88 -2.09 -0.58
N LYS A 83 -10.23 -3.17 -1.29
CA LYS A 83 -10.68 -4.41 -0.64
C LYS A 83 -9.58 -5.07 0.18
N VAL A 84 -8.33 -5.03 -0.29
CA VAL A 84 -7.19 -5.58 0.45
C VAL A 84 -6.89 -4.73 1.70
N ALA A 85 -6.79 -3.42 1.55
CA ALA A 85 -6.49 -2.50 2.64
C ALA A 85 -7.59 -2.49 3.72
N THR A 86 -8.85 -2.69 3.33
CA THR A 86 -9.98 -2.80 4.27
C THR A 86 -10.17 -4.21 4.84
N GLY A 87 -9.31 -5.16 4.50
CA GLY A 87 -9.40 -6.56 4.95
C GLY A 87 -10.54 -7.37 4.33
N LYS A 88 -11.33 -6.78 3.40
CA LYS A 88 -12.39 -7.48 2.64
C LYS A 88 -11.83 -8.51 1.65
N MET A 89 -10.53 -8.50 1.42
CA MET A 89 -9.84 -9.45 0.56
C MET A 89 -8.45 -9.76 1.11
N ASN A 90 -8.14 -11.05 1.19
CA ASN A 90 -6.81 -11.49 1.60
C ASN A 90 -5.77 -11.19 0.49
N PRO A 91 -4.61 -10.58 0.82
CA PRO A 91 -3.56 -10.27 -0.16
C PRO A 91 -3.05 -11.49 -0.93
N GLN A 92 -2.86 -12.64 -0.27
CA GLN A 92 -2.37 -13.86 -0.94
C GLN A 92 -3.38 -14.34 -1.99
N ILE A 93 -4.67 -14.31 -1.67
CA ILE A 93 -5.74 -14.63 -2.63
C ILE A 93 -5.76 -13.60 -3.77
N ALA A 94 -5.55 -12.32 -3.48
CA ALA A 94 -5.45 -11.27 -4.50
C ALA A 94 -4.31 -11.53 -5.48
N PHE A 95 -3.17 -12.02 -4.99
CA PHE A 95 -2.03 -12.41 -5.85
C PHE A 95 -2.37 -13.62 -6.73
N ILE A 96 -2.85 -14.70 -6.13
CA ILE A 96 -3.14 -15.97 -6.84
C ILE A 96 -4.14 -15.76 -7.98
N ARG A 97 -5.16 -14.92 -7.78
CA ARG A 97 -6.18 -14.62 -8.81
C ARG A 97 -5.77 -13.51 -9.79
N GLY A 98 -4.55 -12.99 -9.69
CA GLY A 98 -4.03 -11.93 -10.57
C GLY A 98 -4.58 -10.52 -10.32
N ALA A 99 -5.26 -10.29 -9.20
CA ALA A 99 -5.74 -8.97 -8.78
C ALA A 99 -4.63 -8.11 -8.13
N MET A 100 -3.55 -8.75 -7.68
CA MET A 100 -2.34 -8.14 -7.19
C MET A 100 -1.14 -8.72 -7.95
N LYS A 101 -0.16 -7.89 -8.30
CA LYS A 101 1.17 -8.35 -8.73
C LYS A 101 2.19 -7.96 -7.69
N ILE A 102 3.15 -8.84 -7.42
CA ILE A 102 4.26 -8.59 -6.50
C ILE A 102 5.57 -8.58 -7.32
N LYS A 103 6.44 -7.62 -7.03
CA LYS A 103 7.86 -7.62 -7.42
C LYS A 103 8.73 -7.37 -6.18
N GLY A 104 10.00 -7.77 -6.23
CA GLY A 104 10.94 -7.61 -5.11
C GLY A 104 10.97 -8.82 -4.19
N SER A 105 11.20 -8.59 -2.90
CA SER A 105 11.37 -9.67 -1.92
C SER A 105 10.03 -10.32 -1.55
N LEU A 106 9.96 -11.65 -1.67
CA LEU A 106 8.79 -12.44 -1.24
C LEU A 106 8.61 -12.41 0.28
N SER A 107 9.70 -12.41 1.07
CA SER A 107 9.61 -12.31 2.53
C SER A 107 9.11 -10.93 2.97
N ALA A 108 9.48 -9.87 2.25
CA ALA A 108 8.92 -8.55 2.44
C ALA A 108 7.43 -8.51 2.07
N ALA A 109 7.05 -9.17 0.97
CA ALA A 109 5.66 -9.26 0.54
C ALA A 109 4.77 -10.05 1.51
N GLN A 110 5.29 -11.08 2.17
CA GLN A 110 4.55 -11.84 3.18
C GLN A 110 4.21 -11.01 4.42
N LYS A 111 5.04 -10.00 4.75
CA LYS A 111 4.73 -9.05 5.83
C LYS A 111 3.66 -8.04 5.45
N PHE A 112 3.30 -7.90 4.17
CA PHE A 112 2.24 -7.01 3.70
C PHE A 112 0.86 -7.61 4.00
N THR A 113 0.33 -7.30 5.17
CA THR A 113 -0.99 -7.75 5.63
C THR A 113 -1.96 -6.56 5.77
N PRO A 114 -3.28 -6.80 5.81
CA PRO A 114 -4.26 -5.74 6.03
C PRO A 114 -4.05 -4.98 7.34
N ASP A 115 -3.41 -5.59 8.35
CA ASP A 115 -3.15 -4.96 9.66
C ASP A 115 -2.18 -3.78 9.60
N ILE A 116 -1.46 -3.60 8.49
CA ILE A 116 -0.63 -2.42 8.26
C ILE A 116 -1.50 -1.18 8.05
N PHE A 117 -2.70 -1.36 7.50
CA PHE A 117 -3.62 -0.26 7.25
C PHE A 117 -4.44 0.02 8.51
N PRO A 118 -4.80 1.30 8.76
CA PRO A 118 -5.70 1.62 9.85
C PRO A 118 -6.99 0.83 9.67
N LYS A 119 -7.38 0.08 10.71
CA LYS A 119 -8.66 -0.63 10.70
C LYS A 119 -9.77 0.39 10.53
N PRO A 120 -10.77 0.14 9.68
CA PRO A 120 -11.98 0.96 9.62
C PRO A 120 -12.81 0.73 10.89
N SER A 121 -12.31 1.21 12.03
CA SER A 121 -13.07 1.28 13.26
C SER A 121 -14.04 2.45 13.13
N LYS A 122 -15.24 2.13 12.62
CA LYS A 122 -16.41 3.02 12.47
C LYS A 122 -16.18 4.22 11.54
N LEU A 123 -16.16 3.96 10.23
CA LEU A 123 -16.77 4.89 9.27
C LEU A 123 -18.29 4.72 9.32
#